data_AF-A0A9E1PWG0-F1
#
_entry.id   AF-A0A9E1PWG0-F1
#
_cell.length_a   1.000
_cell.length_b   1.000
_cell.length_c   1.000
_cell.angle_alpha   90.00
_cell.angle_beta   90.00
_cell.angle_gamma   90.00
#
_symmetry.space_group_name_H-M   'P 1'
#
loop_
_entity.id
_entity.type
_entity.pdbx_description
1 polymer ?
#
loop_
_entity_poly.entity_id
_entity_poly.type
_entity_poly.pdbx_seq_one_letter_code
_entity_poly.pdbx_strand_id
1 'polypeptide(L)'
;LLEAMPPLLSGGHMTCEVTLEEAIFEDPPRRFEAGTPPIAAAIGLGAAVDWIGDTLNWTAMDVIERHLTRRLLDGLARVGGARILGPTDTRDRRGVVSFVIDNVDMRDLCRLLDDHGVAARYGDHCAQPLLRAFGVAEAMRVSVGVYNGDGDIDAFLEGLEDALWWLRKN
;
A
#
# COMPACT_ATOMS: atom_id res chain seq x y z
N LEU A 1 -21.01 16.99 10.53
CA LEU A 1 -21.05 15.57 10.95
C LEU A 1 -20.36 15.38 12.28
N LEU A 2 -19.07 15.75 12.44
CA LEU A 2 -18.30 15.58 13.67
C LEU A 2 -18.94 16.20 14.93
N GLU A 3 -19.53 17.40 14.81
CA GLU A 3 -20.21 18.05 15.94
C GLU A 3 -21.32 17.21 16.57
N ALA A 4 -22.00 16.41 15.75
CA ALA A 4 -23.12 15.58 16.17
C ALA A 4 -22.69 14.17 16.62
N MET A 5 -21.41 13.82 16.48
CA MET A 5 -20.91 12.51 16.86
C MET A 5 -20.57 12.46 18.35
N PRO A 6 -20.98 11.41 19.08
CA PRO A 6 -20.56 11.20 20.46
C PRO A 6 -19.07 10.84 20.52
N PRO A 7 -18.39 11.03 21.66
CA PRO A 7 -17.00 10.60 21.83
C PRO A 7 -16.84 9.09 21.61
N LEU A 8 -15.69 8.68 21.08
CA LEU A 8 -15.39 7.26 20.84
C LEU A 8 -14.75 6.61 22.07
N LEU A 9 -13.69 7.23 22.58
CA LEU A 9 -13.02 6.89 23.83
C LEU A 9 -13.15 8.07 24.78
N SER A 10 -13.16 7.81 26.10
CA SER A 10 -13.31 8.84 27.13
C SER A 10 -12.15 8.80 28.13
N GLY A 11 -11.71 9.95 28.60
CA GLY A 11 -10.64 10.09 29.59
C GLY A 11 -10.09 11.51 29.61
N GLY A 12 -8.88 11.68 30.15
CA GLY A 12 -8.19 12.98 30.11
C GLY A 12 -7.96 13.48 28.68
N HIS A 13 -7.62 14.76 28.53
CA HIS A 13 -7.35 15.47 27.26
C HIS A 13 -8.57 15.81 26.39
N MET A 14 -9.65 15.03 26.47
CA MET A 14 -10.87 15.22 25.66
C MET A 14 -12.07 15.80 26.42
N THR A 15 -11.94 16.01 27.72
CA THR A 15 -12.94 16.62 28.60
C THR A 15 -12.61 18.08 28.90
N CYS A 16 -13.61 18.95 28.83
CA CYS A 16 -13.55 20.33 29.30
C CYS A 16 -13.72 20.39 30.83
N GLU A 17 -14.71 19.66 31.38
CA GLU A 17 -15.02 19.59 32.80
C GLU A 17 -15.49 18.18 33.19
N VAL A 18 -15.13 17.71 34.39
CA VAL A 18 -15.53 16.40 34.92
C VAL A 18 -15.91 16.52 36.39
N THR A 19 -17.10 16.05 36.73
CA THR A 19 -17.61 15.85 38.10
C THR A 19 -17.79 14.35 38.37
N LEU A 20 -18.33 13.97 39.54
CA LEU A 20 -18.65 12.57 39.82
C LEU A 20 -19.87 12.09 39.01
N GLU A 21 -20.73 13.01 38.59
CA GLU A 21 -22.02 12.74 37.92
C GLU A 21 -22.01 13.03 36.41
N GLU A 22 -21.13 13.93 35.95
CA GLU A 22 -21.14 14.43 34.57
C GLU A 22 -19.74 14.66 34.01
N ALA A 23 -19.60 14.56 32.69
CA ALA A 23 -18.43 15.01 31.95
C ALA A 23 -18.86 15.86 30.74
N ILE A 24 -18.30 17.06 30.65
CA ILE A 24 -18.43 17.96 29.51
C ILE A 24 -17.24 17.72 28.60
N PHE A 25 -17.49 17.40 27.33
CA PHE A 25 -16.44 17.10 26.36
C PHE A 25 -16.00 18.35 25.59
N GLU A 26 -14.74 18.34 25.15
CA GLU A 26 -14.21 19.32 24.21
C GLU A 26 -14.93 19.26 22.86
N ASP A 27 -14.77 20.31 22.05
CA ASP A 27 -15.20 20.30 20.66
C ASP A 27 -14.30 19.40 19.79
N PRO A 28 -14.79 18.87 18.65
CA PRO A 28 -13.96 18.21 17.66
C PRO A 28 -12.77 19.09 17.21
N PRO A 29 -11.58 18.52 16.97
CA PRO A 29 -11.27 17.08 16.96
C PRO A 29 -10.92 16.49 18.34
N ARG A 30 -10.62 17.33 19.35
CA ARG A 30 -10.12 16.87 20.65
C ARG A 30 -11.06 15.93 21.39
N ARG A 31 -12.38 16.08 21.16
CA ARG A 31 -13.41 15.13 21.61
C ARG A 31 -13.08 13.66 21.29
N PHE A 32 -12.31 13.39 20.24
CA PHE A 32 -11.99 12.06 19.76
C PHE A 32 -10.58 11.58 20.14
N GLU A 33 -9.82 12.37 20.90
CA GLU A 33 -8.39 12.14 21.17
C GLU A 33 -8.15 11.94 22.68
N ALA A 34 -8.82 10.94 23.25
CA ALA A 34 -8.72 10.63 24.68
C ALA A 34 -7.32 10.15 25.08
N GLY A 35 -6.81 10.67 26.20
CA GLY A 35 -5.53 10.30 26.80
C GLY A 35 -4.34 11.05 26.22
N THR A 36 -3.14 10.64 26.63
CA THR A 36 -1.90 11.22 26.10
C THR A 36 -1.75 10.86 24.62
N PRO A 37 -1.69 11.85 23.70
CA PRO A 37 -1.60 11.55 22.28
C PRO A 37 -0.23 10.96 21.92
N PRO A 38 -0.08 10.33 20.74
CA PRO A 38 1.20 9.86 20.23
C PRO A 38 2.05 11.05 19.72
N ILE A 39 2.50 11.91 20.65
CA ILE A 39 3.11 13.23 20.38
C ILE A 39 4.25 13.11 19.35
N ALA A 40 5.20 12.20 19.57
CA ALA A 40 6.34 12.02 18.68
C ALA A 40 5.93 11.58 17.27
N ALA A 41 4.94 10.69 17.15
CA ALA A 41 4.45 10.24 15.85
C ALA A 41 3.67 11.34 15.12
N ALA A 42 2.89 12.15 15.84
CA ALA A 42 2.19 13.31 15.28
C ALA A 42 3.17 14.36 14.74
N ILE A 43 4.24 14.66 15.49
CA ILE A 43 5.32 15.56 15.03
C ILE A 43 6.03 14.96 13.80
N GLY A 44 6.35 13.66 13.84
CA GLY A 44 6.98 12.97 12.71
C GLY A 44 6.10 12.96 11.44
N LEU A 45 4.78 12.81 11.60
CA LEU A 45 3.82 12.93 10.52
C LEU A 45 3.81 14.36 9.95
N GLY A 46 3.85 15.38 10.80
CA GLY A 46 4.01 16.78 10.37
C GLY A 46 5.25 16.97 9.49
N ALA A 47 6.40 16.51 9.96
CA ALA A 47 7.65 16.58 9.19
C ALA A 47 7.57 15.81 7.86
N ALA A 48 6.88 14.67 7.81
CA ALA A 48 6.66 13.93 6.57
C ALA A 48 5.75 14.70 5.60
N VAL A 49 4.70 15.36 6.09
CA VAL A 49 3.81 16.21 5.29
C VAL A 49 4.58 17.38 4.70
N ASP A 50 5.39 18.06 5.51
CA ASP A 50 6.24 19.19 5.06
C ASP A 50 7.25 18.72 4.01
N TRP A 51 7.92 17.58 4.22
CA TRP A 51 8.85 17.03 3.23
C TRP A 51 8.17 16.69 1.90
N ILE A 52 6.99 16.07 1.94
CA ILE A 52 6.24 15.75 0.72
C ILE A 52 5.80 17.04 0.00
N GLY A 53 5.25 18.01 0.74
CA GLY A 53 4.74 19.26 0.19
C GLY A 53 5.84 20.15 -0.40
N ASP A 54 6.90 20.36 0.37
CA ASP A 54 7.91 21.37 0.08
C ASP A 54 9.10 20.83 -0.72
N THR A 55 9.50 19.57 -0.48
CA THR A 55 10.69 18.98 -1.11
C THR A 55 10.34 18.12 -2.31
N LEU A 56 9.41 17.18 -2.14
CA LEU A 56 9.15 16.15 -3.14
C LEU A 56 8.18 16.61 -4.24
N ASN A 57 7.18 17.43 -3.88
CA ASN A 57 6.08 17.89 -4.72
C ASN A 57 5.18 16.75 -5.25
N TRP A 58 3.91 16.77 -4.86
CA TRP A 58 2.87 15.79 -5.27
C TRP A 58 2.82 15.50 -6.78
N THR A 59 3.07 16.51 -7.62
CA THR A 59 3.06 16.34 -9.08
C THR A 59 4.25 15.52 -9.57
N ALA A 60 5.44 15.75 -9.01
CA ALA A 60 6.63 14.97 -9.37
C ALA A 60 6.51 13.51 -8.91
N MET A 61 5.93 13.29 -7.72
CA MET A 61 5.63 11.95 -7.22
C MET A 61 4.75 11.16 -8.20
N ASP A 62 3.66 11.77 -8.65
CA ASP A 62 2.69 11.16 -9.56
C ASP A 62 3.31 10.87 -10.95
N VAL A 63 4.25 11.70 -11.42
CA VAL A 63 5.02 11.43 -12.65
C VAL A 63 5.93 10.20 -12.49
N ILE A 64 6.70 10.13 -11.40
CA ILE A 64 7.61 8.99 -11.12
C ILE A 64 6.78 7.70 -10.96
N GLU A 65 5.74 7.75 -10.13
CA GLU A 65 4.86 6.61 -9.86
C GLU A 65 4.23 6.08 -11.16
N ARG A 66 3.68 6.96 -12.01
CA ARG A 66 3.11 6.55 -13.31
C ARG A 66 4.14 5.96 -14.26
N HIS A 67 5.36 6.54 -14.31
CA HIS A 67 6.45 6.01 -15.14
C HIS A 67 6.82 4.58 -14.74
N LEU A 68 7.10 4.36 -13.46
CA LEU A 68 7.48 3.04 -12.94
C LEU A 68 6.32 2.04 -13.06
N THR A 69 5.09 2.47 -12.80
CA THR A 69 3.89 1.63 -12.97
C THR A 69 3.75 1.16 -14.40
N ARG A 70 3.96 2.05 -15.39
CA ARG A 70 3.88 1.69 -16.80
C ARG A 70 4.94 0.67 -17.17
N ARG A 71 6.20 0.87 -16.75
CA ARG A 71 7.27 -0.12 -16.98
C ARG A 71 6.93 -1.49 -16.39
N LEU A 72 6.40 -1.51 -15.16
CA LEU A 72 5.99 -2.74 -14.49
C LEU A 72 4.87 -3.46 -15.27
N LEU A 73 3.85 -2.72 -15.71
CA LEU A 73 2.76 -3.27 -16.53
C LEU A 73 3.26 -3.81 -17.87
N ASP A 74 4.12 -3.05 -18.56
CA ASP A 74 4.70 -3.43 -19.86
C ASP A 74 5.58 -4.68 -19.74
N GLY A 75 6.32 -4.82 -18.64
CA GLY A 75 7.11 -6.02 -18.34
C GLY A 75 6.21 -7.23 -18.05
N LEU A 76 5.22 -7.08 -17.18
CA LEU A 76 4.28 -8.15 -16.85
C LEU A 76 3.45 -8.60 -18.06
N ALA A 77 3.12 -7.70 -18.98
CA ALA A 77 2.40 -8.04 -20.22
C ALA A 77 3.18 -9.00 -21.14
N ARG A 78 4.50 -9.09 -20.98
CA ARG A 78 5.38 -10.02 -21.71
C ARG A 78 5.49 -11.39 -21.04
N VAL A 79 5.04 -11.50 -19.79
CA VAL A 79 5.08 -12.74 -19.03
C VAL A 79 3.91 -13.64 -19.45
N GLY A 80 4.21 -14.73 -20.15
CA GLY A 80 3.18 -15.69 -20.56
C GLY A 80 2.40 -16.22 -19.36
N GLY A 81 1.07 -16.22 -19.44
CA GLY A 81 0.18 -16.66 -18.36
C GLY A 81 0.01 -15.66 -17.22
N ALA A 82 0.63 -14.48 -17.26
CA ALA A 82 0.38 -13.43 -16.29
C ALA A 82 -0.98 -12.78 -16.53
N ARG A 83 -1.75 -12.63 -15.45
CA ARG A 83 -3.03 -11.92 -15.43
C ARG A 83 -2.99 -10.81 -14.39
N ILE A 84 -3.01 -9.57 -14.87
CA ILE A 84 -3.12 -8.38 -14.02
C ILE A 84 -4.55 -8.27 -13.47
N LEU A 85 -4.66 -7.96 -12.18
CA LEU A 85 -5.94 -7.68 -11.51
C LEU A 85 -6.16 -6.15 -11.51
N GLY A 86 -7.17 -5.69 -12.24
CA GLY A 86 -7.46 -4.28 -12.46
C GLY A 86 -6.97 -3.74 -13.82
N PRO A 87 -6.92 -2.40 -14.01
CA PRO A 87 -6.56 -1.77 -15.29
C PRO A 87 -5.18 -2.18 -15.82
N THR A 88 -5.01 -2.42 -17.11
CA THR A 88 -3.71 -2.81 -17.68
C THR A 88 -2.88 -1.61 -18.17
N ASP A 89 -3.33 -0.39 -17.90
CA ASP A 89 -2.62 0.85 -18.18
C ASP A 89 -2.55 1.70 -16.89
N THR A 90 -1.98 2.92 -17.00
CA THR A 90 -1.86 3.85 -15.88
C THR A 90 -3.09 4.73 -15.66
N ARG A 91 -4.20 4.50 -16.40
CA ARG A 91 -5.45 5.25 -16.20
C ARG A 91 -6.19 4.65 -15.01
N ASP A 92 -6.66 5.51 -14.12
CA ASP A 92 -7.37 5.11 -12.90
C ASP A 92 -6.58 4.08 -12.05
N ARG A 93 -5.25 4.16 -12.11
CA ARG A 93 -4.32 3.26 -11.42
C ARG A 93 -3.22 4.06 -10.69
N ARG A 94 -2.81 3.53 -9.54
CA ARG A 94 -1.63 3.94 -8.75
C ARG A 94 -0.51 2.90 -8.88
N GLY A 95 0.64 3.17 -8.26
CA GLY A 95 1.86 2.36 -8.22
C GLY A 95 1.73 1.05 -7.46
N VAL A 96 0.64 0.33 -7.64
CA VAL A 96 0.36 -0.96 -7.02
C VAL A 96 -0.20 -1.88 -8.10
N VAL A 97 0.54 -2.92 -8.47
CA VAL A 97 0.13 -3.89 -9.48
C VAL A 97 -0.01 -5.25 -8.81
N SER A 98 -1.24 -5.77 -8.80
CA SER A 98 -1.54 -7.13 -8.35
C SER A 98 -1.74 -8.03 -9.55
N PHE A 99 -1.18 -9.23 -9.52
CA PHE A 99 -1.25 -10.19 -10.62
C PHE A 99 -1.20 -11.63 -10.11
N VAL A 100 -1.65 -12.54 -10.96
CA VAL A 100 -1.42 -13.99 -10.81
C VAL A 100 -0.75 -14.51 -12.08
N ILE A 101 -0.10 -15.66 -11.99
CA ILE A 101 0.49 -16.33 -13.15
C ILE A 101 -0.06 -17.75 -13.18
N ASP A 102 -0.56 -18.17 -14.35
CA ASP A 102 -1.13 -19.50 -14.54
C ASP A 102 -0.13 -20.60 -14.16
N ASN A 103 -0.62 -21.60 -13.42
CA ASN A 103 0.16 -22.75 -12.94
C ASN A 103 1.40 -22.38 -12.10
N VAL A 104 1.39 -21.22 -11.43
CA VAL A 104 2.46 -20.78 -10.54
C VAL A 104 1.87 -20.52 -9.16
N ASP A 105 2.48 -21.10 -8.13
CA ASP A 105 2.15 -20.79 -6.74
C ASP A 105 2.76 -19.43 -6.36
N MET A 106 1.92 -18.48 -5.92
CA MET A 106 2.35 -17.12 -5.63
C MET A 106 3.25 -17.02 -4.39
N ARG A 107 3.15 -17.96 -3.45
CA ARG A 107 4.02 -18.01 -2.26
C ARG A 107 5.43 -18.42 -2.65
N ASP A 108 5.56 -19.44 -3.48
CA ASP A 108 6.87 -19.91 -3.93
C ASP A 108 7.53 -18.90 -4.87
N LEU A 109 6.75 -18.25 -5.75
CA LEU A 109 7.25 -17.11 -6.52
C LEU A 109 7.77 -15.98 -5.61
N CYS A 110 7.05 -15.66 -4.53
CA CYS A 110 7.46 -14.61 -3.60
C CYS A 110 8.78 -14.94 -2.89
N ARG A 111 8.97 -16.21 -2.54
CA ARG A 111 10.22 -16.68 -1.90
C ARG A 111 11.40 -16.60 -2.85
N LEU A 112 11.22 -17.04 -4.09
CA LEU A 112 12.29 -16.95 -5.09
C LEU A 112 12.66 -15.50 -5.37
N LEU A 113 11.68 -14.59 -5.48
CA LEU A 113 11.96 -13.16 -5.62
C LEU A 113 12.77 -12.60 -4.44
N ASP A 114 12.51 -13.06 -3.20
CA ASP A 114 13.30 -12.68 -2.02
C ASP A 114 14.77 -13.13 -2.13
N ASP A 115 15.03 -14.32 -2.69
CA ASP A 115 16.39 -14.79 -2.96
C ASP A 115 17.13 -13.90 -3.99
N HIS A 116 16.39 -13.21 -4.86
CA HIS A 116 16.91 -12.19 -5.79
C HIS A 116 16.98 -10.78 -5.16
N GLY A 117 16.71 -10.64 -3.86
CA GLY A 117 16.72 -9.34 -3.16
C GLY A 117 15.51 -8.47 -3.49
N VAL A 118 14.43 -9.05 -4.04
CA VAL A 118 13.22 -8.33 -4.45
C VAL A 118 12.09 -8.54 -3.44
N ALA A 119 11.80 -7.48 -2.67
CA ALA A 119 10.70 -7.49 -1.72
C ALA A 119 9.34 -7.25 -2.41
N ALA A 120 8.57 -8.32 -2.60
CA ALA A 120 7.17 -8.27 -3.00
C ALA A 120 6.27 -8.90 -1.92
N ARG A 121 4.95 -8.91 -2.14
CA ARG A 121 4.02 -9.56 -1.21
C ARG A 121 3.02 -10.42 -1.94
N TYR A 122 2.90 -11.68 -1.52
CA TYR A 122 1.76 -12.52 -1.89
C TYR A 122 0.66 -12.47 -0.80
N GLY A 123 -0.55 -12.90 -1.15
CA GLY A 123 -1.66 -13.13 -0.22
C GLY A 123 -2.95 -12.45 -0.63
N ASP A 124 -3.85 -12.24 0.33
CA ASP A 124 -5.16 -11.63 0.07
C ASP A 124 -5.18 -10.09 0.16
N HIS A 125 -4.09 -9.50 0.65
CA HIS A 125 -3.90 -8.06 0.87
C HIS A 125 -5.02 -7.39 1.68
N CYS A 126 -5.62 -8.10 2.64
CA CYS A 126 -6.79 -7.67 3.40
C CYS A 126 -8.01 -7.38 2.50
N ALA A 127 -8.07 -7.96 1.31
CA ALA A 127 -9.07 -7.71 0.27
C ALA A 127 -9.70 -9.02 -0.26
N GLN A 128 -9.88 -10.02 0.62
CA GLN A 128 -10.44 -11.33 0.25
C GLN A 128 -11.71 -11.27 -0.62
N PRO A 129 -12.73 -10.42 -0.33
CA PRO A 129 -13.93 -10.37 -1.17
C PRO A 129 -13.63 -9.87 -2.59
N LEU A 130 -12.71 -8.93 -2.76
CA LEU A 130 -12.30 -8.41 -4.06
C LEU A 130 -11.56 -9.48 -4.88
N LEU A 131 -10.64 -10.22 -4.25
CA LEU A 131 -9.92 -11.30 -4.93
C LEU A 131 -10.86 -12.44 -5.34
N ARG A 132 -11.86 -12.77 -4.51
CA ARG A 132 -12.93 -13.71 -4.89
C ARG A 132 -13.71 -13.22 -6.11
N ALA A 133 -13.99 -11.92 -6.22
CA ALA A 133 -14.63 -11.35 -7.42
C ALA A 133 -13.73 -11.45 -8.68
N PHE A 134 -12.40 -11.49 -8.51
CA PHE A 134 -11.43 -11.81 -9.57
C PHE A 134 -11.19 -13.31 -9.79
N GLY A 135 -11.89 -14.18 -9.06
CA GLY A 135 -11.79 -15.64 -9.16
C GLY A 135 -10.51 -16.24 -8.56
N VAL A 136 -9.83 -15.52 -7.66
CA VAL A 136 -8.57 -15.98 -7.03
C VAL A 136 -8.64 -15.87 -5.50
N ALA A 137 -7.88 -16.72 -4.80
CA ALA A 137 -7.76 -16.65 -3.35
C ALA A 137 -6.65 -15.67 -2.91
N GLU A 138 -5.53 -15.69 -3.63
CA GLU A 138 -4.33 -14.91 -3.34
C GLU A 138 -3.76 -14.35 -4.65
N ALA A 139 -3.02 -13.26 -4.55
CA ALA A 139 -2.29 -12.67 -5.67
C ALA A 139 -0.88 -12.26 -5.24
N MET A 140 0.01 -12.10 -6.21
CA MET A 140 1.25 -11.34 -6.03
C MET A 140 0.93 -9.85 -6.13
N ARG A 141 1.59 -9.01 -5.33
CA ARG A 141 1.51 -7.55 -5.42
C ARG A 141 2.88 -6.91 -5.33
N VAL A 142 3.17 -6.08 -6.33
CA VAL A 142 4.33 -5.20 -6.38
C VAL A 142 3.84 -3.77 -6.25
N SER A 143 4.42 -3.01 -5.33
CA SER A 143 4.07 -1.62 -5.07
C SER A 143 5.32 -0.74 -5.13
N VAL A 144 5.26 0.33 -5.92
CA VAL A 144 6.33 1.28 -6.13
C VAL A 144 6.05 2.59 -5.42
N GLY A 145 7.11 3.21 -4.92
CA GLY A 145 7.10 4.53 -4.32
C GLY A 145 8.09 5.46 -5.01
N VAL A 146 8.17 6.67 -4.48
CA VAL A 146 9.01 7.77 -4.98
C VAL A 146 10.51 7.56 -4.79
N TYR A 147 10.87 6.62 -3.92
CA TYR A 147 12.24 6.15 -3.69
C TYR A 147 12.65 5.02 -4.63
N ASN A 148 11.71 4.49 -5.43
CA ASN A 148 12.04 3.47 -6.42
C ASN A 148 12.54 4.09 -7.72
N GLY A 149 13.31 3.31 -8.47
CA GLY A 149 13.83 3.69 -9.78
C GLY A 149 13.64 2.60 -10.85
N ASP A 150 14.08 2.92 -12.06
CA ASP A 150 14.05 1.97 -13.19
C ASP A 150 14.79 0.67 -12.86
N GLY A 151 15.93 0.76 -12.15
CA GLY A 151 16.70 -0.40 -11.73
C GLY A 151 15.97 -1.35 -10.78
N ASP A 152 15.03 -0.85 -9.97
CA ASP A 152 14.20 -1.72 -9.12
C ASP A 152 13.18 -2.50 -9.95
N ILE A 153 12.63 -1.86 -11.00
CA ILE A 153 11.75 -2.55 -11.94
C ILE A 153 12.51 -3.60 -12.73
N ASP A 154 13.72 -3.25 -13.17
CA ASP A 154 14.59 -4.17 -13.92
C ASP A 154 14.98 -5.38 -13.04
N ALA A 155 15.42 -5.15 -11.80
CA ALA A 155 15.71 -6.22 -10.85
C ALA A 155 14.49 -7.11 -10.57
N PHE A 156 13.29 -6.53 -10.44
CA PHE A 156 12.06 -7.31 -10.32
C PHE A 156 11.78 -8.17 -11.56
N LEU A 157 11.90 -7.60 -12.77
CA LEU A 157 11.59 -8.32 -14.00
C LEU A 157 12.61 -9.43 -14.29
N GLU A 158 13.89 -9.19 -14.02
CA GLU A 158 14.96 -10.20 -14.12
C GLU A 158 14.73 -11.33 -13.10
N GLY A 159 14.49 -10.99 -11.83
CA GLY A 159 14.18 -12.00 -10.80
C GLY A 159 12.89 -12.77 -11.07
N LEU A 160 11.89 -12.12 -11.69
CA LEU A 160 10.66 -12.78 -12.11
C LEU A 160 10.91 -13.79 -13.24
N GLU A 161 11.73 -13.44 -14.23
CA GLU A 161 12.09 -14.34 -15.33
C GLU A 161 12.81 -15.59 -14.79
N ASP A 162 13.82 -15.40 -13.94
CA ASP A 162 14.59 -16.48 -13.32
C ASP A 162 13.72 -17.37 -12.43
N ALA A 163 12.87 -16.78 -11.58
CA ALA A 163 11.97 -17.52 -10.71
C ALA A 163 10.97 -18.36 -11.53
N LEU A 164 10.41 -17.80 -12.61
CA LEU A 164 9.48 -18.52 -13.48
C LEU A 164 10.17 -19.65 -14.25
N TRP A 165 11.44 -19.48 -14.64
CA TRP A 165 12.22 -20.56 -15.23
C TRP A 165 12.34 -21.74 -14.25
N TRP A 166 12.65 -21.48 -12.98
CA TRP A 166 12.75 -22.50 -11.94
C TRP A 166 11.42 -23.21 -11.66
N LEU A 167 10.33 -22.45 -11.55
CA LEU A 167 9.00 -22.97 -11.20
C LEU A 167 8.32 -23.74 -12.35
N ARG A 168 8.70 -23.51 -13.60
CA ARG A 168 8.12 -24.19 -14.78
C ARG A 168 8.91 -25.39 -15.26
N LYS A 169 10.19 -25.47 -14.92
CA LYS A 169 11.06 -26.59 -15.31
C LYS A 169 10.98 -27.79 -14.36
N ASN A 170 10.57 -27.56 -13.13
CA ASN A 170 10.38 -28.59 -12.10
C ASN A 170 8.89 -28.82 -11.83
#